data_AF-A0A0L8LXA9-F1
#
_entry.id   AF-A0A0L8LXA9-F1
#
_cell.length_a   1.000
_cell.length_b   1.000
_cell.length_c   1.000
_cell.angle_alpha   90.00
_cell.angle_beta   90.00
_cell.angle_gamma   90.00
#
_symmetry.space_group_name_H-M   'P 1'
#
loop_
_entity.id
_entity.type
_entity.pdbx_description
1 polymer ?
#
loop_
_entity_poly.entity_id
_entity_poly.type
_entity_poly.pdbx_seq_one_letter_code
_entity_poly.pdbx_strand_id
1 'polypeptide(L)' 'MLDSVGTPVAGATVHLADGPGPFPDVAALTGEDGRFSFAVPVKGVYTLMCRAPDDTVWQVSARAVPAEPVRVEFHVGDV' A
#
# COMPACT_ATOMS: atom_id res chain seq x y z
N MET A 1 0.04 3.98 -5.97
CA MET A 1 1.18 4.46 -5.15
C MET A 1 2.03 5.38 -6.00
N LEU A 2 2.24 6.60 -5.54
CA LEU A 2 3.04 7.62 -6.22
C LEU A 2 4.17 8.10 -5.28
N ASP A 3 5.22 8.68 -5.85
CA ASP A 3 6.27 9.38 -5.10
C ASP A 3 5.84 10.81 -4.70
N SER A 4 6.79 11.63 -4.28
CA SER A 4 6.54 12.97 -3.73
C SER A 4 6.24 14.02 -4.78
N VAL A 5 6.46 13.67 -6.03
CA VAL A 5 6.16 14.48 -7.20
C VAL A 5 5.04 13.87 -8.04
N GLY A 6 4.38 12.81 -7.53
CA GLY A 6 3.22 12.18 -8.16
C GLY A 6 3.56 11.10 -9.20
N THR A 7 4.79 10.61 -9.26
CA THR A 7 5.20 9.54 -10.18
C THR A 7 4.84 8.17 -9.63
N PRO A 8 4.22 7.26 -10.40
CA PRO A 8 4.03 5.88 -9.97
C PRO A 8 5.35 5.20 -9.62
N VAL A 9 5.37 4.55 -8.46
CA VAL A 9 6.55 3.79 -8.01
C VAL A 9 6.29 2.31 -8.28
N ALA A 10 7.01 1.76 -9.25
CA ALA A 10 6.95 0.35 -9.63
C ALA A 10 7.92 -0.50 -8.79
N GLY A 11 7.57 -1.77 -8.55
CA GLY A 11 8.43 -2.75 -7.89
C GLY A 11 8.65 -2.51 -6.39
N ALA A 12 7.89 -1.61 -5.76
CA ALA A 12 7.97 -1.43 -4.32
C ALA A 12 7.36 -2.62 -3.60
N THR A 13 8.01 -3.05 -2.52
CA THR A 13 7.48 -4.08 -1.63
C THR A 13 6.53 -3.42 -0.63
N VAL A 14 5.29 -3.89 -0.60
CA VAL A 14 4.26 -3.44 0.34
C VAL A 14 3.87 -4.62 1.21
N HIS A 15 3.66 -4.40 2.51
CA HIS A 15 3.05 -5.39 3.41
C HIS A 15 2.12 -4.72 4.41
N LEU A 16 1.18 -5.49 4.95
CA LEU A 16 0.26 -5.06 6.00
C LEU A 16 1.00 -5.08 7.34
N ALA A 17 1.05 -3.94 8.03
CA ALA A 17 1.73 -3.79 9.32
C ALA A 17 0.75 -3.77 10.50
N ASP A 18 -0.47 -3.24 10.29
CA ASP A 18 -1.53 -3.19 11.30
C ASP A 18 -2.91 -3.13 10.64
N GLY A 19 -3.97 -3.44 11.39
CA GLY A 19 -5.34 -3.42 10.91
C GLY A 19 -6.40 -3.80 11.95
N PRO A 20 -7.69 -3.71 11.60
CA PRO A 20 -8.82 -3.91 12.51
C PRO A 20 -9.07 -5.38 12.92
N GLY A 21 -8.21 -6.31 12.48
CA GLY A 21 -8.37 -7.74 12.70
C GLY A 21 -7.25 -8.52 12.01
N PRO A 22 -7.34 -9.86 11.96
CA PRO A 22 -6.33 -10.69 11.30
C PRO A 22 -6.10 -10.28 9.84
N PHE A 23 -4.86 -10.26 9.42
CA PHE A 23 -4.44 -10.02 8.04
C PHE A 23 -3.30 -10.96 7.65
N PRO A 24 -3.11 -11.24 6.34
CA PRO A 24 -2.03 -12.10 5.91
C PRO A 24 -0.67 -11.43 6.13
N ASP A 25 0.30 -12.21 6.61
CA ASP A 25 1.71 -11.84 6.65
C ASP A 25 2.36 -12.13 5.30
N VAL A 26 2.03 -11.29 4.31
CA VAL A 26 2.51 -11.39 2.93
C VAL A 26 2.86 -10.02 2.39
N ALA A 27 3.76 -10.00 1.41
CA ALA A 27 4.10 -8.80 0.67
C ALA A 27 3.56 -8.85 -0.76
N ALA A 28 3.20 -7.68 -1.30
CA ALA A 28 2.86 -7.47 -2.70
C ALA A 28 3.89 -6.53 -3.35
N LEU A 29 4.10 -6.68 -4.65
CA LEU A 29 4.85 -5.72 -5.44
C LEU A 29 3.90 -4.75 -6.14
N THR A 30 4.30 -3.48 -6.21
CA THR A 30 3.58 -2.51 -7.04
C THR A 30 3.84 -2.73 -8.52
N GLY A 31 2.80 -2.63 -9.35
CA GLY A 31 2.90 -2.65 -10.80
C GLY A 31 3.51 -1.35 -11.36
N GLU A 32 3.68 -1.28 -12.68
CA GLU A 32 4.20 -0.10 -13.39
C GLU A 32 3.36 1.16 -13.16
N ASP A 33 2.05 0.99 -12.92
CA ASP A 33 1.12 2.05 -12.57
C ASP A 33 1.07 2.35 -11.05
N GLY A 34 1.99 1.76 -10.28
CA GLY A 34 2.10 1.90 -8.84
C GLY A 34 0.98 1.22 -8.07
N ARG A 35 0.14 0.37 -8.70
CA ARG A 35 -0.97 -0.31 -8.03
C ARG A 35 -0.56 -1.66 -7.45
N PHE A 36 -1.25 -2.05 -6.39
CA PHE A 36 -1.14 -3.35 -5.74
C PHE A 36 -2.49 -3.66 -5.05
N SER A 37 -2.66 -4.88 -4.57
CA SER A 37 -3.87 -5.29 -3.86
C SER A 37 -3.58 -6.34 -2.80
N PHE A 38 -4.29 -6.26 -1.67
CA PHE A 38 -4.36 -7.33 -0.68
C PHE A 38 -5.81 -7.80 -0.53
N ALA A 39 -5.99 -9.10 -0.32
CA ALA A 39 -7.23 -9.66 0.19
C ALA A 39 -7.19 -9.62 1.73
N VAL A 40 -8.16 -8.95 2.34
CA VAL A 40 -8.28 -8.85 3.80
C VAL A 40 -9.68 -9.29 4.26
N PRO A 41 -9.80 -10.00 5.39
CA PRO A 41 -11.07 -10.56 5.84
C PRO A 41 -11.99 -9.53 6.50
N VAL A 42 -11.45 -8.38 6.94
CA VAL A 42 -12.17 -7.36 7.69
C VAL A 42 -12.10 -6.03 6.93
N LYS A 43 -13.25 -5.37 6.77
CA LYS A 43 -13.28 -4.00 6.24
C LYS A 43 -12.73 -3.02 7.29
N GLY A 44 -12.00 -2.00 6.87
CA GLY A 44 -11.49 -0.98 7.79
C GLY A 44 -10.22 -0.33 7.31
N VAL A 45 -9.53 0.37 8.20
CA VAL A 45 -8.27 1.05 7.90
C VAL A 45 -7.12 0.14 8.27
N TYR A 46 -6.25 -0.12 7.31
CA TYR A 46 -5.01 -0.87 7.48
C TYR A 46 -3.82 0.07 7.36
N THR A 47 -2.77 -0.25 8.12
CA THR A 47 -1.47 0.38 8.00
C THR A 47 -0.60 -0.46 7.07
N LEU A 48 -0.04 0.17 6.05
CA LEU A 48 0.86 -0.44 5.09
C LEU A 48 2.26 0.09 5.31
N MET A 49 3.24 -0.81 5.28
CA MET A 49 4.65 -0.47 5.26
C MET A 49 5.18 -0.73 3.86
N CYS A 50 5.74 0.30 3.24
CA CYS A 50 6.17 0.32 1.86
C CYS A 50 7.68 0.54 1.79
N ARG A 51 8.36 -0.19 0.91
CA ARG A 51 9.78 -0.01 0.59
C ARG A 51 9.95 0.08 -0.93
N ALA A 52 10.47 1.21 -1.40
CA ALA A 52 10.84 1.39 -2.79
C ALA A 52 12.10 0.57 -3.15
N PRO A 53 12.35 0.33 -4.45
CA PRO A 53 13.61 -0.31 -4.90
C PRO A 53 14.89 0.42 -4.50
N ASP A 54 14.81 1.72 -4.19
CA ASP A 54 15.93 2.56 -3.73
C ASP A 54 16.10 2.56 -2.19
N ASP A 55 15.40 1.65 -1.50
CA ASP A 55 15.37 1.51 -0.04
C ASP A 55 14.69 2.65 0.74
N THR A 56 14.06 3.60 0.06
CA THR A 56 13.17 4.55 0.73
C THR A 56 12.00 3.79 1.36
N VAL A 57 11.68 4.12 2.61
CA VAL A 57 10.64 3.47 3.40
C VAL A 57 9.62 4.49 3.88
N TRP A 58 8.34 4.12 3.85
CA TRP A 58 7.27 4.94 4.38
C TRP A 58 6.09 4.08 4.85
N GLN A 59 5.29 4.67 5.72
CA GLN A 59 4.06 4.09 6.23
C GLN A 59 2.87 4.83 5.63
N VAL A 60 1.80 4.10 5.34
CA VAL A 60 0.56 4.73 4.87
C VAL A 60 -0.70 4.00 5.27
N SER A 61 -1.77 4.75 5.50
CA SER A 61 -3.08 4.21 5.87
C SER A 61 -3.95 4.00 4.63
N ALA A 62 -4.51 2.81 4.48
CA ALA A 62 -5.40 2.46 3.38
C ALA A 62 -6.72 1.91 3.91
N ARG A 63 -7.84 2.36 3.36
CA ARG A 63 -9.15 1.80 3.71
C ARG A 63 -9.51 0.64 2.80
N ALA A 64 -9.62 -0.55 3.36
CA ALA A 64 -10.20 -1.70 2.68
C ALA A 64 -11.71 -1.49 2.52
N VAL A 65 -12.16 -1.39 1.26
CA VAL A 65 -13.58 -1.35 0.89
C VAL A 65 -13.98 -2.68 0.22
N PRO A 66 -15.24 -3.12 0.35
CA PRO A 66 -15.74 -4.32 -0.35
C PRO A 66 -15.49 -4.21 -1.86
N ALA A 67 -15.10 -5.33 -2.46
CA ALA A 67 -14.43 -5.43 -3.76
C ALA A 67 -15.05 -4.62 -4.92
N GLU A 68 -14.47 -3.44 -5.14
CA GLU A 68 -14.03 -2.92 -6.45
C GLU A 68 -12.58 -2.45 -6.21
N PRO A 69 -11.65 -2.55 -7.18
CA PRO A 69 -10.23 -2.37 -6.89
C PRO A 69 -9.99 -1.01 -6.23
N VAL A 70 -9.50 -1.04 -4.99
CA VAL A 70 -9.22 0.18 -4.23
C VAL A 70 -8.04 0.87 -4.89
N ARG A 71 -8.31 1.95 -5.62
CA ARG A 71 -7.25 2.86 -6.06
C ARG A 71 -6.85 3.69 -4.84
N VAL A 72 -5.69 3.38 -4.27
CA VAL A 72 -5.08 4.25 -3.26
C VAL A 72 -3.95 5.03 -3.92
N GLU A 73 -4.16 6.33 -4.01
CA GLU A 73 -3.13 7.30 -4.40
C GLU A 73 -2.41 7.71 -3.12
N PHE A 74 -1.11 7.45 -3.09
CA PHE A 74 -0.23 7.80 -2.00
C PHE A 74 0.79 8.76 -2.58
N HIS A 75 1.13 9.83 -1.86
CA HIS A 75 2.20 10.74 -2.21
C HIS A 75 3.33 10.52 -1.21
N VAL A 76 4.56 10.35 -1.69
CA VAL A 76 5.72 10.30 -0.79
C VAL A 76 5.88 11.70 -0.18
N GLY A 77 6.11 11.79 1.13
CA GLY A 77 6.41 13.07 1.79
C GLY A 77 5.26 13.76 2.53
N ASP A 78 4.03 13.26 2.47
CA ASP A 78 2.97 13.71 3.38
C ASP A 78 3.02 12.91 4.69
N VAL A 79 3.83 13.41 5.64
CA VAL A 79 3.77 13.08 7.08
C VAL A 79 3.04 14.19 7.84
#